data_AF-A0A316E7D3-F1
#
_entry.id   AF-A0A316E7D3-F1
#
_cell.length_a   1.000
_cell.length_b   1.000
_cell.length_c   1.000
_cell.angle_alpha   90.00
_cell.angle_beta   90.00
_cell.angle_gamma   90.00
#
_symmetry.space_group_name_H-M   'P 1'
#
loop_
_entity.id
_entity.type
_entity.pdbx_description
1 polymer ?
#
loop_
_entity_poly.entity_id
_entity_poly.type
_entity_poly.pdbx_seq_one_letter_code
_entity_poly.pdbx_strand_id
1 'polypeptide(L)'
;MCEYCGCQEVTAIGELTREHDEVVGLMAHVRAAHTAGDVAAMAGLARLISDILRPHTAVEEQGLFPLLAAEFPDQVAVLCAEHRHIEAVLGAAAVTVPTDPDWPDALLAVLQDLRVHILKEQDGVFPAALTTLDATSWDTVDAVRAREGSGLLGRLQR
;
A
#
# COMPACT_ATOMS: atom_id res chain seq x y z
N MET A 1 -0.81 -31.75 20.87
CA MET A 1 -1.27 -32.44 19.66
C MET A 1 -2.75 -32.17 19.47
N CYS A 2 -3.03 -31.07 18.78
CA CYS A 2 -4.21 -30.89 17.95
C CYS A 2 -3.59 -30.48 16.61
N GLU A 3 -3.60 -31.39 15.65
CA GLU A 3 -2.90 -31.27 14.38
C GLU A 3 -3.84 -30.61 13.37
N TYR A 4 -3.77 -29.28 13.28
CA TYR A 4 -4.21 -28.46 12.15
C TYR A 4 -3.56 -27.07 12.31
N CYS A 5 -2.30 -26.94 11.92
CA CYS A 5 -1.57 -25.67 11.86
C CYS A 5 -2.03 -24.82 10.67
N GLY A 6 -3.31 -24.44 10.63
CA GLY A 6 -3.92 -23.71 9.50
C GLY A 6 -4.41 -22.29 9.82
N CYS A 7 -4.06 -21.73 10.98
CA CYS A 7 -4.65 -20.48 11.47
C CYS A 7 -3.63 -19.53 12.13
N GLN A 8 -2.39 -19.50 11.63
CA GLN A 8 -1.72 -18.20 11.62
C GLN A 8 -2.56 -17.37 10.64
N GLU A 9 -3.37 -16.43 11.13
CA GLU A 9 -3.71 -15.28 10.32
C GLU A 9 -2.39 -14.81 9.72
N VAL A 10 -2.24 -14.93 8.40
CA VAL A 10 -0.99 -14.60 7.73
C VAL A 10 -0.70 -13.14 8.07
N THR A 11 0.26 -12.95 8.98
CA THR A 11 0.42 -11.68 9.70
C THR A 11 0.75 -10.57 8.71
N ALA A 12 1.52 -10.89 7.68
CA ALA A 12 1.78 -10.02 6.55
C ALA A 12 0.52 -9.50 5.84
N ILE A 13 -0.45 -10.36 5.48
CA ILE A 13 -1.70 -9.93 4.84
C ILE A 13 -2.50 -9.05 5.80
N GLY A 14 -2.63 -9.46 7.07
CA GLY A 14 -3.34 -8.66 8.08
C GLY A 14 -2.71 -7.29 8.32
N GLU A 15 -1.39 -7.16 8.17
CA GLU A 15 -0.67 -5.89 8.22
C GLU A 15 -0.88 -5.03 6.98
N LEU A 16 -0.75 -5.62 5.78
CA LEU A 16 -1.00 -4.93 4.51
C LEU A 16 -2.43 -4.39 4.43
N THR A 17 -3.43 -5.20 4.83
CA THR A 17 -4.84 -4.77 4.89
C THR A 17 -5.04 -3.60 5.86
N ARG A 18 -4.41 -3.60 7.04
CA ARG A 18 -4.52 -2.46 7.98
C ARG A 18 -3.86 -1.19 7.43
N GLU A 19 -2.75 -1.34 6.71
CA GLU A 19 -2.09 -0.22 6.03
C GLU A 19 -3.02 0.36 4.94
N HIS A 20 -3.72 -0.50 4.19
CA HIS A 20 -4.75 -0.07 3.24
C HIS A 20 -5.90 0.68 3.89
N ASP A 21 -6.45 0.17 4.98
CA ASP A 21 -7.57 0.79 5.68
C ASP A 21 -7.22 2.21 6.17
N GLU A 22 -6.02 2.39 6.72
CA GLU A 22 -5.52 3.71 7.15
C GLU A 22 -5.39 4.66 5.94
N VAL A 23 -4.82 4.19 4.83
CA VAL A 23 -4.68 4.99 3.61
C VAL A 23 -6.05 5.40 3.06
N VAL A 24 -7.02 4.49 3.02
CA VAL A 24 -8.40 4.79 2.60
C VAL A 24 -9.04 5.82 3.54
N GLY A 25 -8.78 5.75 4.84
CA GLY A 25 -9.20 6.77 5.82
C GLY A 25 -8.61 8.15 5.50
N LEU A 26 -7.32 8.23 5.21
CA LEU A 26 -6.63 9.48 4.85
C LEU A 26 -7.17 10.11 3.56
N MET A 27 -7.63 9.31 2.58
CA MET A 27 -8.22 9.82 1.34
C MET A 27 -9.44 10.73 1.59
N ALA A 28 -10.23 10.48 2.65
CA ALA A 28 -11.36 11.34 3.00
C ALA A 28 -10.90 12.74 3.44
N HIS A 29 -9.80 12.81 4.20
CA HIS A 29 -9.20 14.08 4.60
C HIS A 29 -8.61 14.84 3.40
N VAL A 30 -8.03 14.13 2.42
CA VAL A 30 -7.52 14.76 1.19
C VAL A 30 -8.65 15.42 0.41
N ARG A 31 -9.78 14.71 0.24
CA ARG A 31 -10.97 15.27 -0.43
C ARG A 31 -11.52 16.51 0.28
N ALA A 32 -11.53 16.50 1.62
CA ALA A 32 -11.96 17.65 2.41
C ALA A 32 -11.01 18.85 2.23
N ALA A 33 -9.70 18.61 2.26
CA ALA A 33 -8.69 19.66 2.02
C ALA A 33 -8.77 20.24 0.61
N HIS A 34 -8.99 19.40 -0.41
CA HIS A 34 -9.21 19.84 -1.79
C HIS A 34 -10.44 20.72 -1.92
N THR A 35 -11.57 20.33 -1.31
CA THR A 35 -12.81 21.12 -1.30
C THR A 35 -12.60 22.50 -0.65
N ALA A 36 -11.72 22.59 0.34
CA ALA A 36 -11.36 23.84 1.01
C ALA A 36 -10.28 24.66 0.26
N GLY A 37 -9.69 24.14 -0.82
CA GLY A 37 -8.57 24.76 -1.53
C GLY A 37 -7.25 24.76 -0.74
N ASP A 38 -7.13 23.91 0.29
CA ASP A 38 -5.95 23.86 1.16
C ASP A 38 -4.89 22.91 0.61
N VAL A 39 -4.12 23.40 -0.35
CA VAL A 39 -3.03 22.65 -1.01
C VAL A 39 -1.93 22.27 -0.01
N ALA A 40 -1.70 23.07 1.03
CA ALA A 40 -0.71 22.76 2.05
C ALA A 40 -1.12 21.53 2.90
N ALA A 41 -2.40 21.46 3.28
CA ALA A 41 -2.95 20.30 3.96
C ALA A 41 -2.94 19.05 3.06
N MET A 42 -3.30 19.19 1.77
CA MET A 42 -3.19 18.09 0.80
C MET A 42 -1.76 17.55 0.70
N ALA A 43 -0.75 18.43 0.62
CA ALA A 43 0.64 18.02 0.59
C ALA A 43 1.07 17.31 1.88
N GLY A 44 0.56 17.75 3.04
CA GLY A 44 0.76 17.07 4.31
C GLY A 44 0.20 15.65 4.32
N LEU A 45 -1.03 15.48 3.85
CA LEU A 45 -1.69 14.18 3.78
C LEU A 45 -1.03 13.25 2.74
N ALA A 46 -0.59 13.78 1.60
CA ALA A 46 0.16 13.01 0.61
C ALA A 46 1.46 12.42 1.18
N ARG A 47 2.19 13.20 2.01
CA ARG A 47 3.37 12.70 2.74
C ARG A 47 2.99 11.61 3.75
N LEU A 48 1.91 11.79 4.51
CA LEU A 48 1.46 10.78 5.46
C LEU A 48 1.07 9.46 4.79
N ILE A 49 0.42 9.51 3.63
CA ILE A 49 0.09 8.35 2.80
C ILE A 49 1.39 7.71 2.28
N SER A 50 2.33 8.52 1.77
CA SER A 50 3.64 8.03 1.28
C SER A 50 4.43 7.28 2.37
N ASP A 51 4.39 7.77 3.61
CA ASP A 51 5.05 7.13 4.75
C ASP A 51 4.43 5.77 5.11
N ILE A 52 3.15 5.55 4.76
CA ILE A 52 2.50 4.24 4.90
C ILE A 52 2.88 3.34 3.74
N LEU A 53 2.74 3.86 2.52
CA LEU A 53 2.88 3.06 1.31
C LEU A 53 4.32 2.62 1.07
N ARG A 54 5.34 3.39 1.48
CA ARG A 54 6.74 3.01 1.22
C ARG A 54 7.14 1.64 1.78
N PRO A 55 6.99 1.33 3.09
CA PRO A 55 7.27 -0.01 3.58
C PRO A 55 6.26 -1.05 3.06
N HIS A 56 5.03 -0.63 2.75
CA HIS A 56 3.99 -1.49 2.21
C HIS A 56 4.36 -2.05 0.82
N THR A 57 4.63 -1.17 -0.15
CA THR A 57 5.00 -1.56 -1.51
C THR A 57 6.32 -2.32 -1.53
N ALA A 58 7.25 -2.04 -0.60
CA ALA A 58 8.47 -2.80 -0.43
C ALA A 58 8.21 -4.26 -0.01
N VAL A 59 7.27 -4.51 0.90
CA VAL A 59 6.88 -5.87 1.31
C VAL A 59 6.24 -6.63 0.16
N GLU A 60 5.42 -5.95 -0.63
CA GLU A 60 4.77 -6.55 -1.79
C GLU A 60 5.76 -6.86 -2.91
N GLU A 61 6.53 -5.86 -3.37
CA GLU A 61 7.41 -6.02 -4.54
C GLU A 61 8.65 -6.88 -4.26
N GLN A 62 9.13 -6.94 -3.01
CA GLN A 62 10.32 -7.71 -2.66
C GLN A 62 10.01 -9.04 -2.00
N GLY A 63 8.79 -9.20 -1.46
CA GLY A 63 8.34 -10.41 -0.77
C GLY A 63 7.24 -11.13 -1.54
N LEU A 64 6.05 -10.54 -1.58
CA LEU A 64 4.83 -11.21 -2.04
C LEU A 64 4.79 -11.43 -3.57
N PHE A 65 4.98 -10.38 -4.35
CA PHE A 65 4.81 -10.40 -5.81
C PHE A 65 5.80 -11.30 -6.53
N PRO A 66 7.10 -11.37 -6.18
CA PRO A 66 8.04 -12.29 -6.82
C PRO A 66 7.60 -13.75 -6.73
N LEU A 67 6.95 -14.13 -5.62
CA LEU A 67 6.46 -15.49 -5.39
C LEU A 67 5.24 -15.81 -6.27
N LEU A 68 4.43 -14.82 -6.61
CA LEU A 68 3.25 -14.95 -7.48
C LEU A 68 3.58 -14.78 -8.96
N ALA A 69 4.67 -14.10 -9.30
CA ALA A 69 5.05 -13.78 -10.68
C ALA A 69 5.33 -15.02 -11.54
N ALA A 70 5.61 -16.18 -10.94
CA ALA A 70 5.75 -17.44 -11.67
C ALA A 70 4.45 -17.85 -12.39
N GLU A 71 3.30 -17.56 -11.79
CA GLU A 71 1.97 -17.91 -12.31
C GLU A 71 1.26 -16.70 -12.93
N PHE A 72 1.48 -15.50 -12.39
CA PHE A 72 0.77 -14.27 -12.77
C PHE A 72 1.72 -13.11 -13.14
N PRO A 73 2.67 -13.29 -14.08
CA PRO A 73 3.71 -12.29 -14.36
C PRO A 73 3.13 -10.96 -14.89
N ASP A 74 2.13 -11.01 -15.75
CA ASP A 74 1.53 -9.81 -16.36
C ASP A 74 0.76 -8.98 -15.33
N GLN A 75 0.01 -9.66 -14.45
CA GLN A 75 -0.74 -9.01 -13.38
C GLN A 75 0.20 -8.33 -12.38
N VAL A 76 1.27 -9.02 -11.97
CA VAL A 76 2.30 -8.44 -11.10
C VAL A 76 2.96 -7.22 -11.76
N ALA A 77 3.30 -7.30 -13.04
CA ALA A 77 3.91 -6.18 -13.76
C ALA A 77 3.01 -4.94 -13.81
N VAL A 78 1.70 -5.15 -13.95
CA VAL A 78 0.68 -4.08 -13.88
C VAL A 78 0.64 -3.45 -12.48
N LEU A 79 0.62 -4.26 -11.41
CA LEU A 79 0.58 -3.75 -10.03
C LEU A 79 1.83 -2.92 -9.70
N CYS A 80 3.02 -3.39 -10.04
CA CYS A 80 4.25 -2.60 -9.87
C CYS A 80 4.25 -1.30 -10.70
N ALA A 81 3.60 -1.29 -11.87
CA ALA A 81 3.46 -0.06 -12.65
C ALA A 81 2.50 0.93 -12.00
N GLU A 82 1.42 0.44 -11.40
CA GLU A 82 0.48 1.22 -10.60
C GLU A 82 1.16 1.82 -9.37
N HIS A 83 1.97 1.04 -8.62
CA HIS A 83 2.81 1.54 -7.52
C HIS A 83 3.66 2.73 -7.95
N ARG A 84 4.45 2.57 -9.02
CA ARG A 84 5.33 3.65 -9.53
C ARG A 84 4.55 4.90 -9.91
N HIS A 85 3.35 4.75 -10.49
CA HIS A 85 2.51 5.88 -10.84
C HIS A 85 2.01 6.62 -9.58
N ILE A 86 1.50 5.87 -8.61
CA ILE A 86 0.97 6.38 -7.34
C ILE A 86 2.08 7.10 -6.55
N GLU A 87 3.23 6.45 -6.40
CA GLU A 87 4.39 6.99 -5.70
C GLU A 87 4.93 8.26 -6.36
N ALA A 88 4.91 8.36 -7.69
CA ALA A 88 5.37 9.55 -8.40
C ALA A 88 4.51 10.79 -8.07
N VAL A 89 3.18 10.65 -8.08
CA VAL A 89 2.26 11.77 -7.81
C VAL A 89 2.30 12.18 -6.33
N LEU A 90 2.34 11.20 -5.42
CA LEU A 90 2.48 11.46 -3.99
C LEU A 90 3.85 12.10 -3.67
N GLY A 91 4.91 11.60 -4.30
CA GLY A 91 6.30 12.03 -4.11
C GLY A 91 6.57 13.47 -4.56
N ALA A 92 5.72 14.05 -5.42
CA ALA A 92 5.80 15.47 -5.77
C ALA A 92 5.69 16.39 -4.53
N ALA A 93 5.00 15.95 -3.47
CA ALA A 93 4.85 16.67 -2.21
C ALA A 93 5.91 16.30 -1.15
N ALA A 94 6.93 15.50 -1.48
CA ALA A 94 7.84 14.92 -0.48
C ALA A 94 8.64 15.97 0.32
N VAL A 95 9.09 17.05 -0.34
CA VAL A 95 9.95 18.07 0.29
C VAL A 95 9.22 19.40 0.49
N THR A 96 8.45 19.83 -0.50
CA THR A 96 7.75 21.12 -0.49
C THR A 96 6.29 20.95 -0.89
N VAL A 97 5.47 21.95 -0.61
CA VAL A 97 4.12 22.05 -1.20
C VAL A 97 4.28 22.22 -2.72
N PRO A 98 3.65 21.38 -3.56
CA PRO A 98 3.73 21.53 -5.00
C PRO A 98 3.18 22.88 -5.48
N THR A 99 3.88 23.49 -6.44
CA THR A 99 3.47 24.77 -7.05
C THR A 99 2.73 24.59 -8.38
N ASP A 100 2.68 23.35 -8.89
CA ASP A 100 1.92 22.99 -10.08
C ASP A 100 0.41 23.14 -9.78
N PRO A 101 -0.32 24.01 -10.49
CA PRO A 101 -1.75 24.20 -10.27
C PRO A 101 -2.60 22.96 -10.57
N ASP A 102 -2.10 22.01 -11.37
CA ASP A 102 -2.83 20.79 -11.74
C ASP A 102 -2.60 19.66 -10.72
N TRP A 103 -1.59 19.79 -9.84
CA TRP A 103 -1.24 18.76 -8.86
C TRP A 103 -2.39 18.37 -7.90
N PRO A 104 -3.21 19.31 -7.37
CA PRO A 104 -4.34 18.93 -6.51
C PRO A 104 -5.33 17.96 -7.17
N ASP A 105 -5.65 18.18 -8.44
CA ASP A 105 -6.56 17.32 -9.20
C ASP A 105 -5.89 15.99 -9.59
N ALA A 106 -4.60 16.04 -9.95
CA ALA A 106 -3.80 14.84 -10.17
C ALA A 106 -3.72 13.95 -8.92
N LEU A 107 -3.60 14.56 -7.73
CA LEU A 107 -3.62 13.83 -6.47
C LEU A 107 -4.97 13.16 -6.24
N LEU A 108 -6.10 13.81 -6.53
CA LEU A 108 -7.41 13.15 -6.39
C LEU A 108 -7.58 11.99 -7.37
N ALA A 109 -7.12 12.15 -8.61
CA ALA A 109 -7.17 11.10 -9.61
C ALA A 109 -6.34 9.88 -9.18
N VAL A 110 -5.09 10.09 -8.74
CA VAL A 110 -4.21 8.98 -8.34
C VAL A 110 -4.70 8.27 -7.07
N LEU A 111 -5.39 8.98 -6.16
CA LEU A 111 -5.99 8.35 -4.98
C LEU A 111 -7.21 7.49 -5.34
N GLN A 112 -7.91 7.84 -6.42
CA GLN A 112 -8.96 6.97 -6.97
C GLN A 112 -8.35 5.71 -7.60
N ASP A 113 -7.24 5.84 -8.32
CA ASP A 113 -6.51 4.69 -8.86
C ASP A 113 -5.98 3.79 -7.75
N LEU A 114 -5.40 4.38 -6.69
CA LEU A 114 -4.98 3.66 -5.49
C LEU A 114 -6.14 2.93 -4.83
N ARG A 115 -7.35 3.50 -4.77
CA ARG A 115 -8.52 2.79 -4.22
C ARG A 115 -8.86 1.53 -5.03
N VAL A 116 -8.75 1.59 -6.36
CA VAL A 116 -8.99 0.45 -7.25
C VAL A 116 -7.86 -0.57 -7.13
N HIS A 117 -6.62 -0.11 -7.02
CA HIS A 117 -5.44 -0.93 -6.80
C HIS A 117 -5.57 -1.77 -5.52
N ILE A 118 -5.92 -1.13 -4.39
CA ILE A 118 -6.20 -1.80 -3.11
C ILE A 118 -7.25 -2.92 -3.26
N LEU A 119 -8.28 -2.72 -4.09
CA LEU A 119 -9.29 -3.75 -4.32
C LEU A 119 -8.74 -4.94 -5.13
N LYS A 120 -7.91 -4.69 -6.14
CA LYS A 120 -7.26 -5.77 -6.90
C LYS A 120 -6.43 -6.66 -5.99
N GLU A 121 -5.78 -6.06 -4.99
CA GLU A 121 -4.96 -6.78 -4.04
C GLU A 121 -5.80 -7.54 -3.02
N GLN A 122 -6.68 -6.85 -2.30
CA GLN A 122 -7.47 -7.46 -1.24
C GLN A 122 -8.46 -8.52 -1.73
N ASP A 123 -9.09 -8.32 -2.90
CA ASP A 123 -10.09 -9.25 -3.44
C ASP A 123 -9.49 -10.24 -4.46
N GLY A 124 -8.24 -10.04 -4.87
CA GLY A 124 -7.56 -10.84 -5.88
C GLY A 124 -6.24 -11.43 -5.41
N VAL A 125 -5.22 -10.58 -5.26
CA VAL A 125 -3.83 -11.01 -4.95
C VAL A 125 -3.74 -11.72 -3.61
N PHE A 126 -4.33 -11.17 -2.55
CA PHE A 126 -4.23 -11.74 -1.19
C PHE A 126 -4.94 -13.10 -1.10
N PRO A 127 -6.17 -13.29 -1.60
CA PRO A 127 -6.79 -14.61 -1.71
C PRO A 127 -5.95 -15.60 -2.53
N ALA A 128 -5.41 -15.17 -3.69
CA ALA A 128 -4.56 -16.03 -4.51
C ALA A 128 -3.31 -16.47 -3.76
N ALA A 129 -2.63 -15.54 -3.07
CA ALA A 129 -1.47 -15.84 -2.24
C ALA A 129 -1.77 -16.85 -1.14
N LEU A 130 -2.91 -16.71 -0.45
CA LEU A 130 -3.34 -17.66 0.59
C LEU A 130 -3.54 -19.08 0.05
N THR A 131 -3.92 -19.22 -1.23
CA THR A 131 -4.12 -20.54 -1.85
C THR A 131 -2.87 -21.11 -2.51
N THR A 132 -1.93 -20.26 -2.93
CA THR A 132 -0.76 -20.65 -3.72
C THR A 132 0.51 -20.79 -2.88
N LEU A 133 0.70 -19.96 -1.86
CA LEU A 133 1.95 -19.89 -1.10
C LEU A 133 2.01 -20.90 0.05
N ASP A 134 3.16 -21.55 0.20
CA ASP A 134 3.48 -22.44 1.31
C ASP A 134 4.13 -21.69 2.49
N ALA A 135 4.41 -22.42 3.58
CA ALA A 135 5.01 -21.83 4.78
C ALA A 135 6.37 -21.16 4.51
N THR A 136 7.23 -21.76 3.68
CA THR A 136 8.56 -21.20 3.33
C THR A 136 8.43 -19.89 2.55
N SER A 137 7.43 -19.81 1.68
CA SER A 137 7.08 -18.60 0.94
C SER A 137 6.65 -17.50 1.91
N TRP A 138 5.81 -17.82 2.90
CA TRP A 138 5.41 -16.86 3.93
C TRP A 138 6.56 -16.40 4.82
N ASP A 139 7.49 -17.29 5.20
CA ASP A 139 8.70 -16.93 5.94
C ASP A 139 9.54 -15.88 5.16
N THR A 140 9.54 -15.95 3.83
CA THR A 140 10.23 -14.98 2.97
C THR A 140 9.56 -13.61 3.04
N VAL A 141 8.22 -13.57 2.98
CA VAL A 141 7.45 -12.32 3.11
C VAL A 141 7.67 -11.70 4.50
N ASP A 142 7.60 -12.52 5.55
CA ASP A 142 7.80 -12.07 6.93
C ASP A 142 9.21 -11.53 7.18
N ALA A 143 10.23 -12.12 6.54
CA ALA A 143 11.61 -11.61 6.60
C ALA A 143 11.76 -10.24 5.93
N VAL A 144 11.04 -9.97 4.84
CA VAL A 144 10.98 -8.64 4.22
C VAL A 144 10.24 -7.68 5.14
N ARG A 145 9.08 -8.07 5.67
CA ARG A 145 8.29 -7.26 6.61
C ARG A 145 9.09 -6.87 7.85
N ALA A 146 9.85 -7.79 8.43
CA ALA A 146 10.69 -7.51 9.59
C ALA A 146 11.79 -6.49 9.30
N ARG A 147 12.29 -6.44 8.06
CA ARG A 147 13.32 -5.49 7.62
C ARG A 147 12.73 -4.10 7.33
N GLU A 148 11.62 -4.04 6.60
CA GLU A 148 11.00 -2.79 6.15
C GLU A 148 10.13 -2.14 7.25
N GLY A 149 9.62 -2.95 8.19
CA GLY A 149 8.70 -2.53 9.24
C GLY A 149 7.27 -2.29 8.73
N SER A 150 6.50 -1.52 9.49
CA SER A 150 5.16 -1.08 9.11
C SER A 150 5.03 0.42 9.22
N GLY A 151 4.33 1.01 8.24
CA GLY A 151 4.02 2.44 8.22
C GLY A 151 3.09 2.90 9.35
N LEU A 152 2.55 1.97 10.15
CA LEU A 152 1.62 2.26 11.24
C LEU A 152 2.30 2.36 12.63
N LEU A 153 3.53 1.87 12.79
CA LEU A 153 4.20 1.75 14.09
C LEU A 153 4.47 3.08 14.82
N GLY A 154 4.44 4.22 14.11
CA GLY A 154 4.57 5.57 14.69
C GLY A 154 3.26 6.29 14.99
N ARG A 155 2.10 5.64 14.77
CA ARG A 155 0.76 6.27 14.88
C ARG A 155 -0.11 5.71 16.00
N LEU A 156 0.15 4.50 16.50
CA LEU A 156 -0.56 3.91 17.66
C LEU A 156 -0.16 4.51 19.03
N GLN A 157 0.75 5.49 19.05
CA GLN A 157 1.24 6.15 20.26
C GLN A 157 0.89 7.65 20.36
N ARG A 158 -0.05 8.14 19.54
CA ARG A 158 -0.52 9.54 19.59
C ARG A 158 -2.02 9.63 19.77
#